data_AF-D0ES32-F1
#
_entry.id   AF-D0ES32-F1
#
_cell.length_a   1.000
_cell.length_b   1.000
_cell.length_c   1.000
_cell.angle_alpha   90.00
_cell.angle_beta   90.00
_cell.angle_gamma   90.00
#
_symmetry.space_group_name_H-M   'P 1'
#
loop_
_entity.id
_entity.type
_entity.pdbx_description
1 polymer ?
#
loop_
_entity_poly.entity_id
_entity_poly.type
_entity_poly.pdbx_seq_one_letter_code
_entity_poly.pdbx_strand_id
1 'polypeptide(L)' 'ESHKLTSKAEKSIECDECGKHFSHAGALFTHKMVHKEKGANKMHKCKFCEYETAEQGLLNRHLL' A
#
# COMPACT_ATOMS: atom_id res chain seq x y z
N GLU A 1 -13.56 30.70 10.15
CA GLU A 1 -13.69 29.70 11.23
C GLU A 1 -13.42 28.33 10.64
N SER A 2 -12.62 27.53 11.35
CA SER A 2 -11.99 26.31 10.90
C SER A 2 -12.98 25.37 10.21
N HIS A 3 -12.66 24.96 8.97
CA HIS A 3 -13.27 23.81 8.34
C HIS A 3 -13.12 22.64 9.32
N LYS A 4 -14.21 22.32 10.02
CA LYS A 4 -14.32 21.10 10.80
C LYS A 4 -14.30 19.99 9.76
N LEU A 5 -13.09 19.61 9.35
CA LEU A 5 -12.80 18.39 8.65
C LEU A 5 -13.42 17.35 9.57
N THR A 6 -14.63 16.93 9.21
CA THR A 6 -15.31 15.88 9.90
C THR A 6 -14.38 14.71 9.70
N SER A 7 -13.56 14.48 10.72
CA SER A 7 -12.81 13.27 10.92
C SER A 7 -13.87 12.18 10.92
N LYS A 8 -14.24 11.73 9.72
CA LYS A 8 -14.95 10.48 9.49
C LYS A 8 -13.93 9.35 9.72
N ALA A 9 -13.19 9.45 10.81
CA ALA A 9 -12.25 8.46 11.32
C ALA A 9 -12.96 7.47 12.24
N GLU A 10 -14.31 7.46 12.27
CA GLU A 10 -15.04 6.59 13.18
C GLU A 10 -15.41 5.23 12.57
N LYS A 11 -15.12 5.01 11.29
CA LYS A 11 -15.37 3.71 10.62
C LYS A 11 -14.46 3.42 9.43
N SER A 12 -13.36 4.14 9.28
CA SER A 12 -12.34 3.76 8.30
C SER A 12 -11.46 2.67 8.91
N ILE A 13 -11.46 1.50 8.31
CA ILE A 13 -10.57 0.40 8.67
C ILE A 13 -9.30 0.56 7.85
N GLU A 14 -8.18 0.71 8.55
CA GLU A 14 -6.86 0.84 7.94
C GLU A 14 -6.30 -0.53 7.57
N CYS A 15 -5.62 -0.60 6.43
CA CYS A 15 -4.82 -1.74 6.05
C CYS A 15 -3.43 -1.64 6.68
N ASP A 16 -3.13 -2.55 7.60
CA ASP A 16 -1.82 -2.68 8.27
C ASP A 16 -0.63 -2.83 7.30
N GLU A 17 -0.87 -3.36 6.11
CA GLU A 17 0.18 -3.64 5.11
C GLU A 17 0.56 -2.40 4.27
N CYS A 18 -0.31 -1.39 4.16
CA CYS A 18 -0.06 -0.22 3.30
C CYS A 18 -0.65 1.11 3.78
N GLY A 19 -1.26 1.15 4.98
CA GLY A 19 -1.89 2.34 5.56
C GLY A 19 -3.15 2.82 4.83
N LYS A 20 -3.69 2.03 3.90
CA LYS A 20 -4.84 2.44 3.08
C LYS A 20 -6.15 2.31 3.86
N HIS A 21 -6.99 3.33 3.79
CA HIS A 21 -8.22 3.42 4.57
C HIS A 21 -9.44 2.94 3.77
N PHE A 22 -10.30 2.13 4.40
CA PHE A 22 -11.50 1.57 3.78
C PHE A 22 -12.73 1.81 4.64
N SER A 23 -13.87 2.11 4.02
CA SER A 23 -15.10 2.43 4.75
C SER A 23 -15.77 1.23 5.44
N HIS A 24 -15.45 -0.02 5.04
CA HIS A 24 -16.06 -1.25 5.56
C HIS A 24 -15.12 -2.46 5.45
N ALA A 25 -15.34 -3.48 6.31
CA ALA A 25 -14.49 -4.67 6.42
C ALA A 25 -14.42 -5.52 5.14
N GLY A 26 -15.51 -5.61 4.36
CA GLY A 26 -15.51 -6.35 3.10
C GLY A 26 -14.56 -5.76 2.06
N ALA A 27 -14.48 -4.42 1.97
CA ALA A 27 -13.56 -3.74 1.08
C ALA A 27 -12.09 -3.95 1.50
N LEU A 28 -11.83 -3.92 2.81
CA LEU A 28 -10.50 -4.26 3.35
C LEU A 28 -10.14 -5.73 3.08
N PHE A 29 -11.08 -6.66 3.23
CA PHE A 29 -10.84 -8.09 3.01
C PHE A 29 -10.43 -8.37 1.56
N THR A 30 -11.18 -7.86 0.59
CA THR A 30 -10.82 -7.96 -0.83
C THR A 30 -9.49 -7.26 -1.13
N HIS A 31 -9.22 -6.12 -0.49
CA HIS A 31 -7.94 -5.44 -0.63
C HIS A 31 -6.76 -6.25 -0.09
N LYS A 32 -6.91 -6.91 1.07
CA LYS A 32 -5.88 -7.79 1.64
C LYS A 32 -5.55 -8.98 0.73
N MET A 33 -6.49 -9.43 -0.10
CA MET A 33 -6.20 -10.46 -1.12
C MET A 33 -5.18 -9.97 -2.16
N VAL A 34 -5.23 -8.69 -2.53
CA VAL A 34 -4.24 -8.07 -3.43
C VAL A 34 -2.85 -8.05 -2.78
N HIS A 35 -2.80 -7.82 -1.46
CA HIS A 35 -1.53 -7.94 -0.73
C HIS A 35 -1.05 -9.37 -0.61
N LYS A 36 -1.94 -10.35 -0.52
CA LYS A 36 -1.56 -11.77 -0.54
C LYS A 36 -1.02 -12.19 -1.92
N GLU A 37 -1.56 -11.64 -3.01
CA GLU A 37 -0.99 -11.80 -4.37
C GLU A 37 0.36 -11.07 -4.51
N LYS A 38 0.50 -9.88 -3.94
CA LYS A 38 1.80 -9.18 -3.81
C LYS A 38 2.74 -9.79 -2.76
N GLY A 39 2.20 -10.64 -1.89
CA GLY A 39 2.83 -11.21 -0.69
C GLY A 39 3.79 -12.35 -1.03
N ALA A 40 3.79 -12.79 -2.28
CA ALA A 40 5.03 -13.21 -2.92
C ALA A 40 5.93 -11.96 -3.09
N ASN A 41 6.40 -11.42 -1.96
CA ASN A 41 7.29 -10.26 -1.85
C ASN A 41 8.65 -10.61 -2.44
N LYS A 42 8.67 -10.81 -3.74
CA LYS A 42 9.88 -10.83 -4.53
C LYS A 42 10.27 -9.37 -4.67
N MET A 43 11.04 -8.92 -3.69
CA MET A 43 11.84 -7.70 -3.77
C MET A 43 12.38 -7.53 -5.19
N HIS A 44 12.06 -6.38 -5.78
CA HIS A 44 12.50 -6.00 -7.10
C HIS A 44 13.96 -5.55 -6.99
N LYS A 45 14.89 -6.44 -7.32
CA LYS A 45 16.33 -6.16 -7.32
C LYS A 45 16.75 -5.49 -8.62
N CYS A 46 17.56 -4.45 -8.50
CA CYS A 46 18.24 -3.87 -9.65
C CYS A 46 19.26 -4.86 -10.22
N LYS A 47 19.38 -4.89 -11.54
CA LYS A 47 20.36 -5.74 -12.25
C LYS A 47 21.76 -5.14 -12.31
N PHE A 48 21.91 -3.86 -11.95
CA PHE A 48 23.17 -3.12 -12.07
C PHE A 48 23.79 -2.78 -10.71
N CYS A 49 23.04 -2.95 -9.62
CA CYS A 49 23.50 -2.63 -8.26
C CYS A 49 22.71 -3.43 -7.20
N GLU A 50 23.12 -3.31 -5.95
CA GLU A 50 22.49 -3.97 -4.79
C GLU A 50 21.20 -3.29 -4.32
N TYR A 51 20.62 -2.38 -5.12
CA TYR A 51 19.36 -1.73 -4.81
C TYR A 51 18.21 -2.72 -4.92
N GLU A 52 17.44 -2.87 -3.84
CA GLU A 52 16.25 -3.72 -3.79
C GLU A 52 15.08 -2.96 -3.16
N THR A 53 13.88 -3.17 -3.72
CA THR A 53 12.68 -2.48 -3.26
C THR A 53 11.45 -3.38 -3.37
N ALA A 54 10.52 -3.27 -2.43
CA ALA A 54 9.25 -3.97 -2.48
C ALA A 54 8.29 -3.38 -3.53
N GLU A 55 8.60 -2.19 -4.06
CA GLU A 55 7.74 -1.48 -5.01
C GLU A 55 8.35 -1.45 -6.42
N GLN A 56 7.69 -2.10 -7.38
CA GLN A 56 8.10 -2.08 -8.79
C GLN A 56 8.21 -0.65 -9.36
N GLY A 57 7.38 0.29 -8.90
CA GLY A 57 7.45 1.70 -9.33
C GLY A 57 8.72 2.41 -8.88
N LEU A 58 9.26 2.06 -7.71
CA LEU A 58 10.55 2.58 -7.23
C LEU A 58 11.71 2.02 -8.05
N LEU A 59 11.68 0.72 -8.39
CA LEU A 59 12.69 0.12 -9.26
C LEU A 59 12.63 0.72 -10.67
N ASN A 60 11.45 0.86 -11.27
CA ASN A 60 11.31 1.46 -12.60
C ASN A 60 11.84 2.90 -12.64
N ARG A 61 11.61 3.68 -11.57
CA ARG A 61 12.19 5.02 -11.47
C ARG A 61 13.72 5.01 -11.30
N HIS A 62 14.25 4.01 -10.59
CA HIS A 62 15.70 3.83 -10.45
C HIS A 62 16.38 3.40 -11.76
N LEU A 63 15.66 2.69 -12.64
CA LEU A 63 16.17 2.20 -13.94
C LEU A 63 16.00 3.21 -15.10
N LEU A 64 15.32 4.33 -14.88
CA LEU A 64 15.07 5.40 -15.84
C LEU A 64 16.22 6.40 -15.84
#